data_AF-A0A2U8DSF0-F1
#
_entry.id   AF-A0A2U8DSF0-F1
#
_cell.length_a   1.000
_cell.length_b   1.000
_cell.length_c   1.000
_cell.angle_alpha   90.00
_cell.angle_beta   90.00
_cell.angle_gamma   90.00
#
_symmetry.space_group_name_H-M   'P 1'
#
loop_
_entity.id
_entity.type
_entity.pdbx_description
1 polymer ?
#
loop_
_entity_poly.entity_id
_entity_poly.type
_entity_poly.pdbx_seq_one_letter_code
_entity_poly.pdbx_strand_id
1 'polypeptide(L)'
;MNYIIFDLEFNQSLNSKKENKNLTNLKCPFEIIQIGAVKLDENFQVISTIDKLVKPKLYTVMNPFVEEMTGIKIDILNKEQSFKEVYKDFLEFIGNNQSILCVWGACDIKELFRNIEYHNLDASSISKNYINIQWYASKYLNYPKGTSIGLKNAAELLNINIENKFHNALNDAYYTAEVFKKIPKKNVTIIKYDINKNMRRVRNTPKENILDISKLIKQFEKMFNRKMSDEEQKIIKLAYMMGKTRQFEIPYSNDLKH
;
A
#
# COMPACT_ATOMS: atom_id res chain seq x y z
N MET A 1 5.12 23.35 15.01
CA MET A 1 5.18 22.41 13.84
C MET A 1 3.99 21.47 13.93
N ASN A 2 3.27 21.17 12.84
CA ASN A 2 2.08 20.30 12.91
C ASN A 2 2.33 18.92 12.31
N TYR A 3 1.71 17.89 12.91
CA TYR A 3 1.67 16.53 12.38
C TYR A 3 0.27 16.24 11.83
N ILE A 4 0.20 15.81 10.58
CA ILE A 4 -1.07 15.46 9.91
C ILE A 4 -1.12 13.95 9.83
N ILE A 5 -1.77 13.31 10.81
CA ILE A 5 -2.00 11.87 10.78
C ILE A 5 -3.22 11.64 9.90
N PHE A 6 -3.08 10.89 8.83
CA PHE A 6 -4.18 10.59 7.95
C PHE A 6 -4.19 9.12 7.56
N ASP A 7 -5.38 8.65 7.22
CA ASP A 7 -5.68 7.35 6.64
C ASP A 7 -6.64 7.55 5.46
N LEU A 8 -6.73 6.55 4.59
CA LEU A 8 -7.48 6.63 3.35
C LEU A 8 -8.21 5.31 3.11
N GLU A 9 -9.49 5.40 2.75
CA GLU A 9 -10.20 4.25 2.18
C GLU A 9 -10.22 4.35 0.66
N PHE A 10 -10.13 3.20 -0.01
CA PHE A 10 -10.04 3.12 -1.47
C PHE A 10 -11.08 2.18 -2.06
N ASN A 11 -11.64 2.56 -3.21
CA ASN A 11 -12.31 1.63 -4.11
C ASN A 11 -11.35 1.15 -5.21
N GLN A 12 -11.64 -0.01 -5.78
CA GLN A 12 -10.83 -0.64 -6.81
C GLN A 12 -11.71 -1.48 -7.74
N SER A 13 -11.15 -1.87 -8.89
CA SER A 13 -11.86 -2.73 -9.85
C SER A 13 -12.32 -4.06 -9.24
N LEU A 14 -13.40 -4.60 -9.78
CA LEU A 14 -13.88 -5.94 -9.45
C LEU A 14 -12.93 -6.96 -10.09
N ASN A 15 -12.02 -7.55 -9.30
CA ASN A 15 -11.19 -8.66 -9.76
C ASN A 15 -12.03 -9.95 -9.81
N SER A 16 -12.87 -10.10 -10.84
CA SER A 16 -13.47 -11.39 -11.15
C SER A 16 -12.36 -12.29 -11.74
N LYS A 17 -12.02 -13.38 -11.05
CA LYS A 17 -11.00 -14.37 -11.45
C LYS A 17 -11.24 -15.04 -12.81
N LYS A 18 -12.22 -14.61 -13.62
CA LYS A 18 -12.57 -15.26 -14.88
C LYS A 18 -12.68 -14.38 -16.11
N GLU A 19 -12.94 -13.08 -16.02
CA GLU A 19 -13.12 -12.27 -17.25
C GLU A 19 -12.61 -10.83 -17.04
N ASN A 20 -11.64 -10.41 -17.86
CA ASN A 20 -11.12 -9.06 -18.01
C ASN A 20 -10.09 -8.54 -16.98
N LYS A 21 -8.82 -8.88 -17.21
CA LYS A 21 -7.63 -8.17 -16.68
C LYS A 21 -7.55 -6.66 -17.02
N ASN A 22 -8.55 -6.09 -17.70
CA ASN A 22 -8.49 -4.74 -18.31
C ASN A 22 -9.31 -3.66 -17.57
N LEU A 23 -9.90 -3.93 -16.40
CA LEU A 23 -10.70 -2.92 -15.67
C LEU A 23 -9.87 -2.06 -14.69
N THR A 24 -8.68 -2.49 -14.29
CA THR A 24 -7.84 -1.74 -13.36
C THR A 24 -7.07 -0.65 -14.09
N ASN A 25 -7.25 0.60 -13.67
CA ASN A 25 -6.45 1.71 -14.20
C ASN A 25 -5.04 1.65 -13.60
N LEU A 26 -4.02 1.48 -14.45
CA LEU A 26 -2.64 1.37 -13.98
C LEU A 26 -2.11 2.67 -13.35
N LYS A 27 -2.65 3.83 -13.73
CA LYS A 27 -2.27 5.13 -13.15
C LYS A 27 -2.88 5.29 -11.76
N CYS A 28 -4.13 4.89 -11.59
CA CYS A 28 -4.89 4.95 -10.33
C CYS A 28 -5.65 3.64 -10.06
N PRO A 29 -5.00 2.59 -9.54
CA PRO A 29 -5.61 1.30 -9.26
C PRO A 29 -6.50 1.35 -8.01
N PHE A 30 -6.23 2.31 -7.12
CA PHE A 30 -6.97 2.56 -5.89
C PHE A 30 -7.46 4.01 -5.92
N GLU A 31 -8.76 4.19 -6.13
CA GLU A 31 -9.39 5.51 -6.11
C GLU A 31 -9.83 5.83 -4.68
N ILE A 32 -9.43 7.00 -4.17
CA ILE A 32 -9.78 7.40 -2.81
C ILE A 32 -11.29 7.64 -2.70
N ILE A 33 -11.91 7.03 -1.69
CA ILE A 33 -13.34 7.17 -1.36
C ILE A 33 -13.60 7.77 0.03
N GLN A 34 -12.58 7.82 0.89
CA GLN A 34 -12.63 8.55 2.17
C GLN A 34 -11.24 9.10 2.51
N ILE A 35 -11.20 10.33 3.05
CA ILE A 35 -10.03 10.93 3.69
C ILE A 35 -10.38 11.22 5.14
N GLY A 36 -9.68 10.59 6.06
CA GLY A 36 -9.77 10.87 7.48
C GLY A 36 -8.43 11.35 8.01
N ALA A 37 -8.41 12.45 8.76
CA ALA A 37 -7.18 12.95 9.34
C ALA A 37 -7.37 13.64 10.70
N VAL A 38 -6.32 13.52 11.50
CA VAL A 38 -6.14 14.17 12.80
C VAL A 38 -4.91 15.06 12.73
N LYS A 39 -5.09 16.34 13.07
CA LYS A 39 -4.01 17.31 13.16
C LYS A 39 -3.53 17.42 14.59
N LEU A 40 -2.25 17.20 14.80
CA LEU A 40 -1.60 17.42 16.08
C LEU A 40 -0.70 18.65 16.04
N ASP A 41 -0.64 19.36 17.16
CA ASP A 41 0.40 20.36 17.42
C ASP A 41 1.74 19.71 17.78
N GLU A 42 2.73 20.54 18.14
CA GLU A 42 4.07 20.10 18.54
C GLU A 42 4.12 19.38 19.89
N ASN A 43 3.09 19.52 20.71
CA ASN A 43 2.90 18.80 21.97
C ASN A 43 2.09 17.51 21.79
N PHE A 44 1.82 17.12 20.55
CA PHE A 44 0.99 15.98 20.16
C PHE A 44 -0.46 16.08 20.65
N GLN A 45 -0.96 17.30 20.89
CA GLN A 45 -2.37 17.53 21.21
C GLN A 45 -3.19 17.65 19.94
N VAL A 46 -4.39 17.08 19.95
CA VAL A 46 -5.32 17.16 18.82
C VAL A 46 -5.85 18.58 18.73
N ILE A 47 -5.67 19.22 17.57
CA ILE A 47 -6.16 20.58 17.32
C ILE A 47 -7.30 20.63 16.30
N SER A 48 -7.39 19.64 15.41
CA SER A 48 -8.51 19.53 14.46
C SER A 48 -8.60 18.13 13.86
N THR A 49 -9.77 17.80 13.34
CA THR A 49 -10.01 16.58 12.56
C THR A 49 -10.74 16.92 11.26
N ILE A 50 -10.61 16.04 10.27
CA ILE A 50 -11.39 16.08 9.03
C ILE A 50 -11.79 14.66 8.66
N ASP A 51 -13.04 14.50 8.23
CA ASP A 51 -13.58 13.26 7.69
C ASP A 51 -14.40 13.60 6.46
N LYS A 52 -13.94 13.14 5.29
CA LYS A 52 -14.54 13.47 4.00
C LYS A 52 -14.67 12.22 3.16
N LEU A 53 -15.90 11.90 2.78
CA LEU A 53 -16.16 10.95 1.71
C LEU A 53 -15.88 11.61 0.35
N VAL A 54 -15.52 10.80 -0.63
CA VAL A 54 -15.12 11.25 -1.97
C VAL A 54 -15.95 10.54 -3.01
N LYS A 55 -16.54 11.31 -3.93
CA LYS A 55 -17.27 10.78 -5.08
C LYS A 55 -16.33 10.12 -6.09
N PRO A 56 -16.48 8.80 -6.35
CA PRO A 56 -15.70 8.09 -7.36
C PRO A 56 -16.01 8.61 -8.76
N LYS A 57 -14.98 8.70 -9.58
CA LYS A 57 -15.06 8.97 -11.01
C LYS A 57 -14.61 7.77 -11.84
N LEU A 58 -13.67 6.98 -11.32
CA LEU A 58 -13.05 5.88 -12.04
C LEU A 58 -13.72 4.54 -11.74
N TYR A 59 -13.93 4.21 -10.46
CA TYR A 59 -14.59 3.00 -10.01
C TYR A 59 -15.98 3.35 -9.46
N THR A 60 -16.92 3.57 -10.36
CA THR A 60 -18.31 3.98 -10.04
C THR A 60 -19.19 2.83 -9.54
N VAL A 61 -18.63 1.64 -9.39
CA VAL A 61 -19.27 0.47 -8.77
C VAL A 61 -18.46 0.10 -7.54
N MET A 62 -19.12 -0.06 -6.40
CA MET A 62 -18.43 -0.44 -5.17
C MET A 62 -17.93 -1.88 -5.25
N ASN A 63 -16.68 -2.10 -4.88
CA ASN A 63 -16.16 -3.45 -4.70
C ASN A 63 -16.79 -4.09 -3.44
N PRO A 64 -17.44 -5.28 -3.54
CA PRO A 64 -18.12 -5.89 -2.40
C PRO A 64 -17.23 -6.10 -1.17
N PHE A 65 -15.95 -6.43 -1.36
CA PHE A 65 -15.01 -6.60 -0.25
C PHE A 65 -14.69 -5.27 0.43
N VAL A 66 -14.63 -4.18 -0.34
CA VAL A 66 -14.42 -2.83 0.19
C VAL A 66 -15.67 -2.37 0.94
N GLU A 67 -16.87 -2.62 0.40
CA GLU A 67 -18.14 -2.31 1.07
C GLU A 67 -18.29 -3.09 2.39
N GLU A 68 -17.97 -4.38 2.41
CA GLU A 68 -18.03 -5.20 3.62
C GLU A 68 -17.07 -4.68 4.71
N MET A 69 -15.85 -4.33 4.31
CA MET A 69 -14.80 -3.85 5.20
C MET A 69 -15.16 -2.48 5.78
N THR A 70 -15.43 -1.50 4.91
CA THR A 70 -15.62 -0.09 5.28
C THR A 70 -17.05 0.24 5.71
N GLY A 71 -18.05 -0.49 5.20
CA GLY A 71 -19.47 -0.16 5.31
C GLY A 71 -19.92 0.99 4.41
N ILE A 72 -19.03 1.56 3.59
CA ILE A 72 -19.34 2.67 2.69
C ILE A 72 -20.15 2.14 1.51
N LYS A 73 -21.21 2.84 1.11
CA LYS A 73 -22.06 2.49 -0.04
C LYS A 73 -21.88 3.47 -1.18
N ILE A 74 -21.92 2.97 -2.42
CA ILE A 74 -21.76 3.80 -3.62
C ILE A 74 -22.81 4.92 -3.71
N ASP A 75 -24.04 4.67 -3.24
CA ASP A 75 -25.13 5.65 -3.28
C ASP A 75 -24.89 6.85 -2.35
N ILE A 76 -24.12 6.65 -1.28
CA ILE A 76 -23.68 7.73 -0.39
C ILE A 76 -22.61 8.52 -1.14
N LEU A 77 -21.57 7.83 -1.61
CA LEU A 77 -20.45 8.45 -2.31
C LEU A 77 -20.87 9.29 -3.54
N ASN A 78 -21.90 8.87 -4.28
CA ASN A 78 -22.39 9.58 -5.45
C ASN A 78 -22.93 11.00 -5.17
N LYS A 79 -23.26 11.29 -3.91
CA LYS A 79 -23.76 12.59 -3.42
C LYS A 79 -22.65 13.49 -2.87
N GLU A 80 -21.45 12.96 -2.71
CA GLU A 80 -20.32 13.64 -2.11
C GLU A 80 -19.57 14.51 -3.12
N GLN A 81 -18.63 15.30 -2.60
CA GLN A 81 -17.75 16.15 -3.39
C GLN A 81 -16.73 15.32 -4.18
N SER A 82 -16.26 15.88 -5.30
CA SER A 82 -15.21 15.23 -6.10
C SER A 82 -13.87 15.21 -5.37
N PHE A 83 -12.97 14.30 -5.73
CA PHE A 83 -11.61 14.25 -5.16
C PHE A 83 -10.88 15.60 -5.25
N LYS A 84 -11.10 16.37 -6.33
CA LYS A 84 -10.49 17.71 -6.50
C LYS A 84 -10.93 18.68 -5.41
N GLU A 85 -12.21 18.67 -5.05
CA GLU A 85 -12.77 19.55 -4.03
C GLU A 85 -12.33 19.09 -2.64
N VAL A 86 -12.42 17.78 -2.35
CA VAL A 86 -11.95 17.22 -1.07
C VAL A 86 -10.45 17.43 -0.88
N TYR A 87 -9.65 17.35 -1.95
CA TYR A 87 -8.22 17.66 -1.88
C TYR A 87 -7.97 19.12 -1.50
N LYS A 88 -8.79 20.06 -1.98
CA LYS A 88 -8.69 21.46 -1.58
C LYS A 88 -9.00 21.63 -0.09
N ASP A 89 -10.08 21.02 0.39
CA ASP A 89 -10.44 21.02 1.82
C ASP A 89 -9.32 20.41 2.67
N PHE A 90 -8.68 19.34 2.17
CA PHE A 90 -7.56 18.70 2.85
C PHE A 90 -6.31 19.59 2.89
N LEU A 91 -6.01 20.34 1.83
CA LEU A 91 -4.94 21.34 1.83
C LEU A 91 -5.21 22.47 2.84
N GLU A 92 -6.44 22.97 2.88
CA GLU A 92 -6.86 23.98 3.86
C GLU A 92 -6.73 23.46 5.30
N PHE A 93 -7.13 22.20 5.54
CA PHE A 93 -6.96 21.53 6.82
C PHE A 93 -5.48 21.39 7.23
N ILE A 94 -4.60 20.99 6.31
CA ILE A 94 -3.15 20.92 6.53
C ILE A 94 -2.63 22.32 6.88
N GLY A 95 -3.06 23.32 6.13
CA GLY A 95 -2.58 24.70 6.21
C GLY A 95 -1.27 24.85 5.45
N ASN A 96 -0.21 25.29 6.13
CA ASN A 96 1.07 25.55 5.47
C ASN A 96 1.90 24.29 5.18
N ASN A 97 2.83 24.40 4.22
CA ASN A 97 3.69 23.31 3.74
C ASN A 97 4.78 22.88 4.75
N GLN A 98 4.81 23.45 5.95
CA GLN A 98 5.75 23.04 6.99
C GLN A 98 5.28 21.77 7.70
N SER A 99 4.00 21.41 7.60
CA SER A 99 3.44 20.22 8.27
C SER A 99 4.10 18.91 7.83
N ILE A 100 4.17 17.95 8.75
CA ILE A 100 4.69 16.60 8.50
C ILE A 100 3.52 15.65 8.35
N LEU A 101 3.44 14.98 7.20
CA LEU A 101 2.44 13.94 6.97
C LEU A 101 2.78 12.67 7.77
N CYS A 102 1.78 11.99 8.28
CA CYS A 102 1.96 10.80 9.09
C CYS A 102 0.92 9.76 8.66
N VAL A 103 1.38 8.55 8.37
CA VAL A 103 0.53 7.45 7.90
C VAL A 103 0.81 6.21 8.72
N TRP A 104 -0.18 5.34 8.87
CA TRP A 104 0.07 4.03 9.44
C TRP A 104 1.03 3.26 8.53
N GLY A 105 0.65 3.00 7.28
CA GLY A 105 1.46 2.32 6.28
C GLY A 105 1.91 3.22 5.14
N ALA A 106 2.94 2.81 4.39
CA ALA A 106 3.39 3.57 3.21
C ALA A 106 2.42 3.50 2.01
N CYS A 107 1.30 2.79 2.12
CA CYS A 107 0.30 2.70 1.07
C CYS A 107 -0.42 4.03 0.88
N ASP A 108 -0.84 4.67 1.96
CA ASP A 108 -1.69 5.87 1.92
C ASP A 108 -0.97 7.05 1.29
N ILE A 109 0.28 7.28 1.68
CA ILE A 109 1.09 8.33 1.05
C ILE A 109 1.28 8.06 -0.46
N LYS A 110 1.45 6.80 -0.85
CA LYS A 110 1.64 6.43 -2.25
C LYS A 110 0.36 6.65 -3.05
N GLU A 111 -0.78 6.19 -2.55
CA GLU A 111 -2.04 6.32 -3.28
C GLU A 111 -2.59 7.76 -3.24
N LEU A 112 -2.31 8.54 -2.19
CA LEU A 112 -2.57 10.00 -2.17
C LEU A 112 -1.92 10.69 -3.36
N PHE A 113 -0.60 10.54 -3.52
CA PHE A 113 0.12 11.19 -4.63
C PHE A 113 -0.32 10.66 -6.00
N ARG A 114 -0.67 9.37 -6.13
CA ARG A 114 -1.20 8.83 -7.39
C ARG A 114 -2.56 9.41 -7.76
N ASN A 115 -3.46 9.61 -6.80
CA ASN A 115 -4.74 10.24 -7.03
C ASN A 115 -4.54 11.73 -7.40
N ILE A 116 -3.65 12.46 -6.72
CA ILE A 116 -3.27 13.84 -7.07
C ILE A 116 -2.80 13.92 -8.53
N GLU A 117 -1.87 13.05 -8.93
CA GLU A 117 -1.36 13.00 -10.31
C GLU A 117 -2.44 12.61 -11.32
N TYR A 118 -3.24 11.59 -11.02
CA TYR A 118 -4.29 11.10 -11.91
C TYR A 118 -5.33 12.18 -12.22
N HIS A 119 -5.66 13.01 -11.22
CA HIS A 119 -6.59 14.14 -11.37
C HIS A 119 -5.91 15.43 -11.86
N ASN A 120 -4.62 15.39 -12.21
CA ASN A 120 -3.81 16.55 -12.64
C ASN A 120 -3.85 17.71 -11.61
N LEU A 121 -3.76 17.38 -10.32
CA LEU A 121 -3.73 18.35 -9.22
C LEU A 121 -2.29 18.70 -8.84
N ASP A 122 -2.10 19.87 -8.22
CA ASP A 122 -0.77 20.36 -7.85
C ASP A 122 -0.19 19.65 -6.62
N ALA A 123 0.71 18.70 -6.86
CA ALA A 123 1.44 17.99 -5.81
C ALA A 123 2.51 18.84 -5.08
N SER A 124 2.75 20.09 -5.48
CA SER A 124 3.67 21.01 -4.79
C SER A 124 3.03 21.74 -3.60
N SER A 125 1.70 21.82 -3.59
CA SER A 125 0.91 22.42 -2.51
C SER A 125 0.79 21.55 -1.26
N ILE A 126 1.19 20.27 -1.33
CA ILE A 126 1.19 19.35 -0.18
C ILE A 126 2.62 19.01 0.25
N SER A 127 2.82 18.86 1.57
CA SER A 127 4.10 18.41 2.11
C SER A 127 4.48 17.04 1.57
N LYS A 128 5.76 16.88 1.20
CA LYS A 128 6.35 15.59 0.80
C LYS A 128 7.07 14.93 1.96
N ASN A 129 7.18 15.60 3.10
CA ASN A 129 7.80 15.06 4.29
C ASN A 129 6.77 14.20 5.03
N TYR A 130 7.09 12.92 5.22
CA TYR A 130 6.20 11.99 5.90
C TYR A 130 6.91 11.05 6.88
N ILE A 131 6.12 10.52 7.81
CA ILE A 131 6.51 9.50 8.78
C ILE A 131 5.63 8.27 8.55
N ASN A 132 6.25 7.09 8.43
CA ASN A 132 5.56 5.80 8.47
C ASN A 132 5.56 5.30 9.92
N ILE A 133 4.42 5.44 10.61
CA ILE A 133 4.29 5.14 12.03
C ILE A 133 4.37 3.63 12.30
N GLN A 134 3.85 2.78 11.41
CA GLN A 134 3.88 1.33 11.57
C GLN A 134 5.30 0.79 11.73
N TRP A 135 6.29 1.36 11.02
CA TRP A 135 7.68 0.94 11.16
C TRP A 135 8.21 1.17 12.59
N TYR A 136 7.95 2.36 13.15
CA TYR A 136 8.39 2.70 14.50
C TYR A 136 7.60 1.92 15.55
N ALA A 137 6.29 1.75 15.36
CA ALA A 137 5.46 0.94 16.25
C ALA A 137 5.91 -0.52 16.28
N SER A 138 6.19 -1.12 15.11
CA SER A 138 6.70 -2.49 15.01
C SER A 138 8.03 -2.65 15.75
N LYS A 139 8.94 -1.67 15.60
CA LYS A 139 10.22 -1.67 16.31
C LYS A 139 10.05 -1.50 17.82
N TYR A 140 9.17 -0.61 18.25
CA TYR A 140 8.90 -0.34 19.66
C TYR A 140 8.27 -1.56 20.37
N LEU A 141 7.40 -2.29 19.67
CA LEU A 141 6.72 -3.50 20.15
C LEU A 141 7.52 -4.79 19.90
N ASN A 142 8.82 -4.69 19.55
CA ASN A 142 9.73 -5.82 19.33
C ASN A 142 9.24 -6.85 18.30
N TYR A 143 8.54 -6.42 17.25
CA TYR A 143 8.14 -7.31 16.16
C TYR A 143 9.36 -7.83 15.38
N PRO A 144 9.32 -9.08 14.88
CA PRO A 144 10.43 -9.66 14.11
C PRO A 144 10.83 -8.79 12.92
N LYS A 145 12.15 -8.70 12.65
CA LYS A 145 12.67 -7.99 11.49
C LYS A 145 12.01 -8.52 10.20
N GLY A 146 11.55 -7.60 9.35
CA GLY A 146 10.86 -7.91 8.11
C GLY A 146 9.35 -8.13 8.25
N THR A 147 8.80 -8.08 9.47
CA THR A 147 7.36 -8.08 9.71
C THR A 147 6.88 -6.68 10.09
N SER A 148 5.57 -6.46 10.01
CA SER A 148 4.96 -5.19 10.41
C SER A 148 3.66 -5.46 11.15
N ILE A 149 3.47 -4.78 12.27
CA ILE A 149 2.27 -4.92 13.09
C ILE A 149 1.07 -4.24 12.41
N GLY A 150 -0.12 -4.81 12.53
CA GLY A 150 -1.38 -4.17 12.13
C GLY A 150 -1.81 -3.09 13.13
N LEU A 151 -2.55 -2.08 12.69
CA LEU A 151 -2.97 -0.95 13.54
C LEU A 151 -3.76 -1.42 14.76
N LYS A 152 -4.74 -2.30 14.55
CA LYS A 152 -5.52 -2.91 15.63
C LYS A 152 -4.65 -3.57 16.68
N ASN A 153 -3.75 -4.47 16.27
CA ASN A 153 -2.86 -5.16 17.20
C ASN A 153 -1.93 -4.19 17.95
N ALA A 154 -1.49 -3.11 17.29
CA ALA A 154 -0.68 -2.08 17.94
C ALA A 154 -1.48 -1.30 18.98
N ALA A 155 -2.72 -0.94 18.67
CA ALA A 155 -3.63 -0.26 19.58
C ALA A 155 -3.91 -1.14 20.82
N GLU A 156 -4.19 -2.42 20.62
CA GLU A 156 -4.41 -3.40 21.70
C GLU A 156 -3.17 -3.55 22.60
N LEU A 157 -2.00 -3.82 22.02
CA LEU A 157 -0.76 -3.99 22.79
C LEU A 157 -0.32 -2.74 23.55
N LEU A 158 -0.70 -1.56 23.05
CA LEU A 158 -0.41 -0.29 23.71
C LEU A 158 -1.50 0.12 24.69
N ASN A 159 -2.54 -0.69 24.92
CA ASN A 159 -3.70 -0.35 25.75
C ASN A 159 -4.34 0.98 25.33
N ILE A 160 -4.55 1.17 24.03
CA ILE A 160 -5.38 2.26 23.49
C ILE A 160 -6.83 1.80 23.54
N ASN A 161 -7.72 2.68 23.98
CA ASN A 161 -9.14 2.37 24.04
C ASN A 161 -9.72 2.29 22.62
N ILE A 162 -10.31 1.15 22.26
CA ILE A 162 -10.87 0.88 20.94
C ILE A 162 -12.39 0.90 21.06
N GLU A 163 -12.99 2.07 20.79
CA GLU A 163 -14.45 2.27 20.85
C GLU A 163 -15.08 2.33 19.46
N ASN A 164 -14.31 2.80 18.48
CA ASN A 164 -14.74 3.00 17.10
C ASN A 164 -14.29 1.85 16.18
N LYS A 165 -15.07 1.61 15.13
CA LYS A 165 -14.78 0.58 14.13
C LYS A 165 -13.53 0.92 13.31
N PHE A 166 -12.65 -0.06 13.10
CA PHE A 166 -11.58 -0.02 12.10
C PHE A 166 -12.15 0.00 10.67
N HIS A 167 -11.33 0.38 9.69
CA HIS A 167 -11.71 0.57 8.29
C HIS A 167 -12.71 1.73 8.11
N ASN A 168 -12.47 2.77 8.90
CA ASN A 168 -13.01 4.09 8.72
C ASN A 168 -11.82 5.03 8.85
N ALA A 169 -11.57 5.84 7.83
CA ALA A 169 -10.33 6.59 7.73
C ALA A 169 -10.09 7.53 8.93
N LEU A 170 -11.13 8.19 9.47
CA LEU A 170 -10.94 9.08 10.61
C LEU A 170 -10.60 8.30 11.88
N ASN A 171 -11.28 7.18 12.12
CA ASN A 171 -11.02 6.32 13.27
C ASN A 171 -9.58 5.76 13.21
N ASP A 172 -9.16 5.30 12.04
CA ASP A 172 -7.82 4.74 11.84
C ASP A 172 -6.73 5.81 11.94
N ALA A 173 -7.00 7.03 11.46
CA ALA A 173 -6.14 8.19 11.72
C ALA A 173 -6.05 8.52 13.22
N TYR A 174 -7.16 8.44 13.97
CA TYR A 174 -7.18 8.66 15.42
C TYR A 174 -6.37 7.61 16.17
N TYR A 175 -6.59 6.32 15.89
CA TYR A 175 -5.80 5.25 16.50
C TYR A 175 -4.32 5.35 16.14
N THR A 176 -4.02 5.70 14.90
CA THR A 176 -2.64 5.95 14.47
C THR A 176 -2.01 7.11 15.25
N ALA A 177 -2.76 8.18 15.52
CA ALA A 177 -2.30 9.30 16.34
C ALA A 177 -2.05 8.87 17.80
N GLU A 178 -2.94 8.06 18.39
CA GLU A 178 -2.75 7.53 19.75
C GLU A 178 -1.53 6.61 19.86
N VAL A 179 -1.31 5.74 18.86
CA VAL A 179 -0.09 4.93 18.77
C VAL A 179 1.13 5.85 18.64
N PHE A 180 1.04 6.87 17.79
CA PHE A 180 2.12 7.83 17.59
C PHE A 180 2.47 8.57 18.88
N LYS A 181 1.50 8.94 19.72
CA LYS A 181 1.72 9.56 21.05
C LYS A 181 2.47 8.63 22.02
N LYS A 182 2.27 7.31 21.93
CA LYS A 182 2.91 6.33 22.82
C LYS A 182 4.33 5.92 22.43
N ILE A 183 4.73 6.02 21.14
CA ILE A 183 6.08 5.63 20.71
C ILE A 183 7.15 6.69 21.05
N PRO A 184 8.42 6.33 21.32
CA PRO A 184 9.49 7.33 21.54
C PRO A 184 9.87 8.12 20.28
N LYS A 185 10.02 9.45 20.40
CA LYS A 185 10.23 10.37 19.26
C LYS A 185 11.70 10.54 18.87
N LYS A 186 12.63 10.18 19.77
CA LYS A 186 14.09 10.42 19.64
C LYS A 186 14.71 9.88 18.35
N ASN A 187 14.10 8.87 17.73
CA ASN A 187 14.62 8.21 16.53
C ASN A 187 13.63 8.25 15.36
N VAL A 188 12.61 9.11 15.40
CA VAL A 188 11.65 9.24 14.30
C VAL A 188 12.28 10.05 13.19
N THR A 189 12.58 9.38 12.08
CA THR A 189 13.11 9.98 10.86
C THR A 189 11.98 10.42 9.94
N ILE A 190 12.09 11.65 9.45
CA ILE A 190 11.23 12.20 8.41
C ILE A 190 11.75 11.72 7.06
N ILE A 191 10.87 11.11 6.27
CA ILE A 191 11.18 10.62 4.92
C ILE A 191 10.62 11.63 3.92
N LYS A 192 11.40 11.99 2.90
CA LYS A 192 10.89 12.79 1.79
C LYS A 192 10.35 11.87 0.69
N TYR A 193 9.05 11.96 0.43
CA TYR A 193 8.39 11.23 -0.65
C TYR A 193 8.92 11.70 -2.01
N ASP A 194 9.43 10.75 -2.79
CA ASP A 194 9.93 10.99 -4.14
C ASP A 194 8.93 10.45 -5.18
N ILE A 195 8.18 11.39 -5.75
CA ILE A 195 7.20 11.15 -6.81
C ILE A 195 7.87 10.48 -8.03
N ASN A 196 9.07 10.94 -8.42
CA ASN A 196 9.77 10.47 -9.62
C ASN A 196 10.33 9.05 -9.46
N LYS A 197 10.77 8.69 -8.25
CA LYS A 197 11.27 7.34 -7.97
C LYS A 197 10.16 6.28 -7.99
N ASN A 198 8.94 6.66 -7.60
CA ASN A 198 7.78 5.78 -7.69
C ASN A 198 7.25 5.65 -9.13
N MET A 199 7.34 6.72 -9.95
CA MET A 199 7.08 6.63 -11.40
C MET A 199 8.01 5.63 -12.11
N ARG A 200 9.28 5.53 -11.69
CA ARG A 200 10.25 4.56 -12.26
C ARG A 200 9.90 3.10 -11.97
N ARG A 201 9.05 2.79 -11.00
CA ARG A 201 8.54 1.42 -10.77
C ARG A 201 7.37 1.05 -11.69
N VAL A 202 6.77 2.02 -12.38
CA VAL A 202 5.84 1.81 -13.50
C VAL A 202 6.60 1.75 -14.84
N ARG A 203 7.95 1.70 -14.83
CA ARG A 203 8.70 1.29 -16.02
C ARG A 203 8.55 -0.21 -16.18
N ASN A 204 7.86 -0.61 -17.26
CA ASN A 204 7.97 -1.90 -17.93
C ASN A 204 8.52 -2.99 -17.03
N THR A 205 7.67 -3.65 -16.24
CA THR A 205 8.00 -5.04 -15.87
C THR A 205 8.32 -5.73 -17.18
N PRO A 206 9.57 -6.17 -17.46
CA PRO A 206 9.78 -7.08 -18.57
C PRO A 206 8.80 -8.21 -18.30
N LYS A 207 7.95 -8.55 -19.28
CA LYS A 207 6.97 -9.64 -19.16
C LYS A 207 7.65 -10.76 -18.38
N GLU A 208 7.24 -11.00 -17.14
CA GLU A 208 7.83 -12.09 -16.37
C GLU A 208 7.51 -13.33 -17.18
N ASN A 209 8.54 -13.96 -17.75
CA ASN A 209 8.35 -15.17 -18.51
C ASN A 209 7.83 -16.22 -17.53
N ILE A 210 6.54 -16.54 -17.66
CA ILE A 210 5.90 -17.61 -16.91
C ILE A 210 6.41 -18.92 -17.52
N LEU A 211 6.86 -19.84 -16.68
CA LEU A 211 7.25 -21.18 -17.13
C LEU A 211 6.02 -21.90 -17.69
N ASP A 212 6.04 -22.20 -18.99
CA ASP A 212 5.10 -23.12 -19.62
C ASP A 212 5.52 -24.56 -19.28
N ILE A 213 5.00 -25.05 -18.15
CA ILE A 213 5.27 -26.40 -17.64
C ILE A 213 4.96 -27.46 -18.70
N SER A 214 3.87 -27.30 -19.45
CA SER A 214 3.44 -28.27 -20.44
C SER A 214 4.43 -28.38 -21.60
N LYS A 215 4.98 -27.26 -22.09
CA LYS A 215 6.04 -27.28 -23.10
C LYS A 215 7.35 -27.85 -22.57
N LEU A 216 7.71 -27.51 -21.32
CA LEU A 216 8.92 -28.05 -20.69
C LEU A 216 8.85 -29.58 -20.61
N ILE A 217 7.75 -30.14 -20.09
CA ILE A 217 7.59 -31.59 -19.99
C ILE A 217 7.57 -32.24 -21.38
N LYS A 218 6.84 -31.68 -22.36
CA LYS A 218 6.83 -32.21 -23.73
C LYS A 218 8.23 -32.24 -24.36
N GLN A 219 9.09 -31.27 -24.05
CA GLN A 219 10.47 -31.26 -24.53
C GLN A 219 11.28 -32.43 -23.94
N PHE A 220 11.16 -32.69 -22.63
CA PHE A 220 11.78 -33.85 -21.99
C PHE A 220 11.22 -35.17 -22.56
N GLU A 221 9.90 -35.27 -22.74
CA GLU A 221 9.29 -36.46 -23.35
C GLU A 221 9.82 -36.74 -24.76
N LYS A 222 10.02 -35.68 -25.56
CA LYS A 222 10.63 -35.77 -26.88
C LYS A 222 12.09 -36.22 -26.82
N MET A 223 12.89 -35.64 -25.91
CA MET A 223 14.32 -35.97 -25.77
C MET A 223 14.55 -37.42 -25.34
N PHE A 224 13.71 -37.93 -24.44
CA PHE A 224 13.82 -39.30 -23.92
C PHE A 224 12.91 -40.30 -24.65
N ASN A 225 12.18 -39.84 -25.67
CA ASN A 225 11.22 -40.62 -26.46
C ASN A 225 10.25 -41.47 -25.62
N ARG A 226 9.79 -40.93 -24.49
CA ARG A 226 8.85 -41.58 -23.56
C ARG A 226 8.09 -40.55 -22.74
N LYS A 227 7.00 -40.97 -22.11
CA LYS A 227 6.26 -40.13 -21.16
C LYS A 227 7.05 -39.94 -19.86
N MET A 228 6.94 -38.74 -19.29
CA MET A 228 7.50 -38.43 -17.97
C MET A 228 6.49 -38.80 -16.89
N SER A 229 6.91 -39.58 -15.89
CA SER A 229 6.09 -39.92 -14.73
C SER A 229 5.80 -38.66 -13.88
N ASP A 230 4.78 -38.74 -13.01
CA ASP A 230 4.45 -37.61 -12.12
C ASP A 230 5.60 -37.22 -11.19
N GLU A 231 6.41 -38.20 -10.77
CA GLU A 231 7.61 -37.97 -9.96
C GLU A 231 8.69 -37.26 -10.78
N GLU A 232 8.95 -37.70 -12.00
CA GLU A 232 9.92 -37.06 -12.90
C GLU A 232 9.53 -35.63 -13.24
N GLN A 233 8.23 -35.38 -13.47
CA GLN A 233 7.72 -34.03 -13.68
C GLN A 233 7.92 -33.13 -12.45
N LYS A 234 7.80 -33.66 -11.23
CA LYS A 234 8.09 -32.92 -9.98
C LYS A 234 9.58 -32.60 -9.87
N ILE A 235 10.45 -33.56 -10.18
CA ILE A 235 11.91 -33.38 -10.16
C ILE A 235 12.33 -32.30 -11.18
N ILE A 236 11.80 -32.36 -12.41
CA ILE A 236 12.08 -31.37 -13.46
C ILE A 236 11.67 -29.95 -13.03
N LYS A 237 10.48 -29.81 -12.43
CA LYS A 237 10.00 -28.52 -11.90
C LYS A 237 10.91 -28.00 -10.78
N LEU A 238 11.28 -28.87 -9.85
CA LEU A 238 12.14 -28.50 -8.72
C LEU A 238 13.52 -28.04 -9.20
N ALA A 239 14.13 -28.78 -10.13
CA ALA A 239 15.41 -28.43 -10.73
C ALA A 239 15.36 -27.08 -11.46
N TYR A 240 14.28 -26.81 -12.22
CA TYR A 240 14.09 -25.51 -12.87
C TYR A 240 14.00 -24.36 -11.85
N MET A 241 13.25 -24.56 -10.76
CA MET A 241 13.11 -23.55 -9.72
C MET A 241 14.42 -23.28 -8.99
N MET A 242 15.20 -24.33 -8.69
CA MET A 242 16.54 -24.20 -8.09
C MET A 242 17.53 -23.46 -8.99
N GLY A 243 17.46 -23.67 -10.31
CA GLY A 243 18.24 -22.90 -11.28
C GLY A 243 17.79 -21.45 -11.37
N LYS A 244 16.47 -21.20 -11.37
CA LYS A 244 15.91 -19.83 -11.39
C LYS A 244 16.32 -19.01 -10.16
N THR A 245 16.46 -19.66 -8.99
CA THR A 245 16.93 -19.01 -7.76
C THR A 245 18.44 -18.94 -7.63
N ARG A 246 19.19 -19.48 -8.60
CA ARG A 246 20.67 -19.58 -8.58
C ARG A 246 21.21 -20.23 -7.31
N GLN A 247 20.45 -21.13 -6.71
CA GLN A 247 20.71 -21.66 -5.37
C GLN A 247 22.05 -22.39 -5.25
N PHE A 248 22.56 -22.93 -6.37
CA PHE A 248 23.79 -23.71 -6.44
C PHE A 248 24.82 -23.11 -7.39
N GLU A 249 24.64 -21.85 -7.82
CA GLU A 249 25.65 -21.14 -8.59
C GLU A 249 26.71 -20.56 -7.65
N ILE A 250 27.99 -20.83 -7.94
CA ILE A 250 29.12 -20.22 -7.25
C ILE A 250 29.74 -19.12 -8.13
N PRO A 251 30.36 -18.08 -7.54
CA PRO A 251 31.10 -17.09 -8.30
C PRO A 251 32.21 -17.74 -9.12
N TYR A 252 32.39 -17.30 -10.36
CA TYR A 252 33.50 -17.76 -11.19
C TYR A 252 34.83 -17.35 -10.54
N SER A 253 35.67 -18.31 -10.15
CA SER A 253 37.05 -18.10 -9.74
C SER A 253 37.99 -18.88 -10.66
N ASN A 254 39.14 -18.29 -10.99
CA ASN A 254 40.14 -18.91 -11.88
C ASN A 254 40.82 -20.16 -11.27
N ASP A 255 40.52 -20.52 -10.02
CA ASP A 255 41.18 -21.58 -9.27
C ASP A 255 40.45 -22.93 -9.32
N LEU A 256 39.29 -23.01 -9.96
CA LEU A 256 38.55 -24.28 -10.14
C LEU A 256 38.86 -24.89 -11.51
N LYS A 257 40.11 -25.30 -11.70
CA LYS A 257 40.49 -26.31 -12.71
C LYS A 257 40.82 -27.61 -12.00
N HIS A 258 39.86 -28.52 -11.95
CA HIS A 258 40.11 -29.95 -11.82
C HIS A 258 39.26 -30.67 -12.87
#